data_AF-A0A0F3H095-F1
#
_entry.id   AF-A0A0F3H095-F1
#
_cell.length_a   1.000
_cell.length_b   1.000
_cell.length_c   1.000
_cell.angle_alpha   90.00
_cell.angle_beta   90.00
_cell.angle_gamma   90.00
#
_symmetry.space_group_name_H-M   'P 1'
#
loop_
_entity.id
_entity.type
_entity.pdbx_description
1 polymer ?
#
loop_
_entity_poly.entity_id
_entity_poly.type
_entity_poly.pdbx_seq_one_letter_code
_entity_poly.pdbx_strand_id
1 'polypeptide(L)'
;TVDLKTTDKLTVTIGLDAGGSVGINADWWISANTPFGAYYYDVISGAWTWKAAKVDNIPVTYMGPLFSFEGFSPLVDVVGLPVGTYNLSFQVDTTMNGIQDGSVYSSTITVNIHE
;
A
#
# COMPACT_ATOMS: atom_id res chain seq x y z
N THR A 1 -4.72 -8.53 11.61
CA THR A 1 -3.32 -8.76 12.03
C THR A 1 -2.91 -10.16 11.63
N VAL A 2 -1.66 -10.33 11.20
CA VAL A 2 -1.05 -11.61 10.86
C VAL A 2 0.26 -11.73 11.64
N ASP A 3 0.51 -12.87 12.26
CA ASP A 3 1.75 -13.15 12.98
C ASP A 3 2.55 -14.20 12.20
N LEU A 4 3.82 -13.88 11.92
CA LEU A 4 4.74 -14.71 11.15
C LEU A 4 6.08 -14.79 11.87
N LYS A 5 6.84 -15.85 11.58
CA LYS A 5 8.25 -15.96 11.96
C LYS A 5 9.15 -15.35 10.90
N THR A 6 10.39 -15.05 11.27
CA THR A 6 11.43 -14.61 10.32
C THR A 6 11.63 -15.58 9.15
N THR A 7 11.36 -16.87 9.37
CA THR A 7 11.49 -17.93 8.36
C THR A 7 10.27 -18.08 7.45
N ASP A 8 9.14 -17.44 7.78
CA ASP A 8 7.94 -17.52 6.98
C ASP A 8 8.03 -16.60 5.74
N LYS A 9 7.35 -17.01 4.68
CA LYS A 9 7.17 -16.20 3.48
C LYS A 9 5.96 -15.28 3.66
N LEU A 10 6.16 -13.98 3.48
CA LEU A 10 5.06 -13.02 3.37
C LEU A 10 4.79 -12.71 1.90
N THR A 11 3.55 -12.98 1.47
CA THR A 11 3.02 -12.56 0.18
C THR A 11 1.81 -11.65 0.41
N VAL A 12 1.86 -10.43 -0.10
CA VAL A 12 0.75 -9.45 0.01
C VAL A 12 0.28 -9.06 -1.37
N THR A 13 -1.02 -9.20 -1.61
CA THR A 13 -1.71 -8.70 -2.80
C THR A 13 -2.69 -7.61 -2.37
N ILE A 14 -3.06 -6.75 -3.32
CA ILE A 14 -4.12 -5.77 -3.13
C ILE A 14 -5.24 -6.03 -4.13
N GLY A 15 -6.44 -5.61 -3.76
CA GLY A 15 -7.61 -5.60 -4.62
C GLY A 15 -8.44 -4.36 -4.35
N LEU A 16 -9.21 -3.97 -5.35
CA LEU A 16 -10.20 -2.90 -5.25
C LEU A 16 -11.47 -3.37 -5.96
N ASP A 17 -12.59 -3.28 -5.27
CA ASP A 17 -13.90 -3.27 -5.93
C ASP A 17 -14.40 -1.82 -5.98
N ALA A 18 -14.32 -1.21 -7.16
CA ALA A 18 -14.76 0.16 -7.36
C ALA A 18 -16.28 0.27 -7.48
N GLY A 19 -17.02 -0.83 -7.67
CA GLY A 19 -18.49 -0.83 -7.77
C GLY A 19 -19.05 0.27 -8.69
N GLY A 20 -19.98 1.08 -8.17
CA GLY A 20 -20.56 2.21 -8.89
C GLY A 20 -19.63 3.40 -9.12
N SER A 21 -18.42 3.38 -8.55
CA SER A 21 -17.43 4.46 -8.64
C SER A 21 -16.40 4.24 -9.75
N VAL A 22 -16.52 3.17 -10.55
CA VAL A 22 -15.64 2.92 -11.71
C VAL A 22 -15.59 4.16 -12.61
N GLY A 23 -14.38 4.56 -13.02
CA GLY A 23 -14.14 5.71 -13.89
C GLY A 23 -14.04 7.06 -13.17
N ILE A 24 -14.36 7.14 -11.87
CA ILE A 24 -14.14 8.36 -11.08
C ILE A 24 -12.63 8.52 -10.87
N ASN A 25 -12.10 9.72 -11.12
CA ASN A 25 -10.70 10.04 -10.85
C ASN A 25 -10.42 10.10 -9.35
N ALA A 26 -9.34 9.46 -8.92
CA ALA A 26 -8.94 9.35 -7.52
C ALA A 26 -7.42 9.34 -7.36
N ASP A 27 -6.97 9.64 -6.15
CA ASP A 27 -5.59 9.46 -5.71
C ASP A 27 -5.45 8.15 -4.92
N TRP A 28 -4.35 7.44 -5.16
CA TRP A 28 -4.09 6.14 -4.59
C TRP A 28 -2.76 6.17 -3.86
N TRP A 29 -2.73 5.64 -2.63
CA TRP A 29 -1.50 5.43 -1.87
C TRP A 29 -1.36 3.96 -1.52
N ILE A 30 -0.19 3.41 -1.82
CA ILE A 30 0.28 2.12 -1.32
C ILE A 30 1.47 2.41 -0.44
N SER A 31 1.34 2.20 0.86
CA SER A 31 2.36 2.56 1.84
C SER A 31 2.65 1.44 2.82
N ALA A 32 3.86 1.46 3.38
CA ALA A 32 4.29 0.55 4.43
C ALA A 32 4.99 1.33 5.53
N ASN A 33 4.45 1.26 6.75
CA ASN A 33 5.14 1.70 7.95
C ASN A 33 5.84 0.50 8.57
N THR A 34 7.16 0.57 8.65
CA THR A 34 8.01 -0.53 9.12
C THR A 34 8.84 -0.08 10.32
N PRO A 35 9.52 -1.00 11.02
CA PRO A 35 10.49 -0.62 12.06
C PRO A 35 11.63 0.27 11.54
N PHE A 36 11.84 0.32 10.22
CA PHE A 36 12.94 1.04 9.56
C PHE A 36 12.49 2.34 8.89
N GLY A 37 11.23 2.74 9.10
CA GLY A 37 10.64 3.94 8.50
C GLY A 37 9.49 3.65 7.54
N ALA A 38 9.02 4.71 6.88
CA ALA A 38 7.91 4.67 5.94
C ALA A 38 8.40 4.45 4.50
N TYR A 39 7.59 3.72 3.74
CA TYR A 39 7.82 3.43 2.33
C TYR A 39 6.53 3.63 1.56
N TYR A 40 6.66 3.95 0.27
CA TYR A 40 5.55 3.98 -0.69
C TYR A 40 5.92 3.17 -1.93
N TYR A 41 4.91 2.62 -2.60
CA TYR A 41 5.10 1.95 -3.88
C TYR A 41 5.05 2.97 -5.01
N ASP A 42 6.12 3.07 -5.79
CA ASP A 42 6.27 4.07 -6.85
C ASP A 42 6.05 3.46 -8.23
N VAL A 43 4.89 3.77 -8.81
CA VAL A 43 4.59 3.47 -10.22
C VAL A 43 4.69 4.69 -11.13
N ILE A 44 4.56 5.91 -10.57
CA ILE A 44 4.56 7.17 -11.34
C ILE A 44 5.92 7.43 -11.99
N SER A 45 7.04 7.13 -11.31
CA SER A 45 8.36 7.28 -11.93
C SER A 45 8.70 6.18 -12.94
N GLY A 46 7.83 5.16 -13.06
CA GLY A 46 8.10 3.95 -13.84
C GLY A 46 9.06 2.96 -13.18
N ALA A 47 9.39 3.14 -11.90
CA ALA A 47 10.29 2.26 -11.17
C ALA A 47 9.64 0.94 -10.71
N TRP A 48 8.31 0.93 -10.50
CA TRP A 48 7.52 -0.22 -10.04
C TRP A 48 8.13 -0.90 -8.80
N THR A 49 8.49 -0.09 -7.80
CA THR A 49 9.21 -0.56 -6.61
C THR A 49 8.92 0.28 -5.37
N TRP A 50 9.24 -0.26 -4.20
CA TRP A 50 9.19 0.47 -2.94
C TRP A 50 10.29 1.52 -2.85
N LYS A 51 9.93 2.73 -2.43
CA LYS A 51 10.86 3.82 -2.13
C LYS A 51 10.62 4.35 -0.73
N ALA A 52 11.69 4.80 -0.09
CA ALA A 52 11.59 5.45 1.21
C ALA A 52 10.76 6.73 1.11
N ALA A 53 9.94 6.98 2.12
CA ALA A 53 9.14 8.19 2.29
C ALA A 53 9.38 8.79 3.67
N LYS A 54 8.94 10.05 3.84
CA LYS A 54 8.82 10.64 5.17
C LYS A 54 7.45 10.28 5.72
N VAL A 55 7.36 9.98 7.01
CA VAL A 55 6.11 9.53 7.67
C VAL A 55 5.00 10.57 7.53
N ASP A 56 5.33 11.86 7.49
CA ASP A 56 4.42 13.00 7.34
C ASP A 56 4.20 13.42 5.88
N ASN A 57 4.86 12.78 4.92
CA ASN A 57 4.76 13.10 3.50
C ASN A 57 4.99 11.85 2.64
N ILE A 58 3.94 11.03 2.54
CA ILE A 58 3.91 9.85 1.67
C ILE A 58 3.49 10.28 0.26
N PRO A 59 4.35 10.11 -0.76
CA PRO A 59 3.99 10.43 -2.14
C PRO A 59 2.84 9.56 -2.65
N VAL A 60 2.01 10.13 -3.52
CA VAL A 60 0.94 9.40 -4.20
C VAL A 60 1.53 8.28 -5.06
N THR A 61 0.91 7.10 -5.02
CA THR A 61 1.30 5.96 -5.84
C THR A 61 0.74 6.10 -7.24
N TYR A 62 -0.53 6.45 -7.38
CA TYR A 62 -1.22 6.57 -8.67
C TYR A 62 -2.32 7.63 -8.60
N MET A 63 -2.51 8.37 -9.70
CA MET A 63 -3.61 9.32 -9.86
C MET A 63 -4.35 8.97 -11.16
N GLY A 64 -5.65 8.68 -11.08
CA GLY A 64 -6.44 8.34 -12.25
C GLY A 64 -7.77 7.65 -11.93
N PRO A 65 -8.48 7.18 -12.98
CA PRO A 65 -9.80 6.60 -12.84
C PRO A 65 -9.78 5.31 -12.02
N LEU A 66 -10.79 5.13 -11.16
CA LEU A 66 -11.02 3.88 -10.44
C LEU A 66 -11.34 2.74 -11.40
N PHE A 67 -10.74 1.58 -11.15
CA PHE A 67 -11.06 0.33 -11.83
C PHE A 67 -11.06 -0.82 -10.82
N SER A 68 -11.91 -1.81 -11.05
CA SER A 68 -11.94 -3.00 -10.21
C SER A 68 -10.84 -3.98 -10.62
N PHE A 69 -10.16 -4.55 -9.63
CA PHE A 69 -9.17 -5.60 -9.82
C PHE A 69 -9.08 -6.46 -8.56
N GLU A 70 -8.80 -7.74 -8.74
CA GLU A 70 -8.57 -8.68 -7.66
C GLU A 70 -7.14 -9.19 -7.73
N GLY A 71 -6.47 -9.22 -6.57
CA GLY A 71 -5.17 -9.89 -6.43
C GLY A 71 -4.10 -9.35 -7.36
N PHE A 72 -3.89 -8.03 -7.39
CA PHE A 72 -2.77 -7.45 -8.13
C PHE A 72 -1.44 -8.04 -7.62
N SER A 73 -0.63 -8.50 -8.58
CA SER A 73 0.63 -9.24 -8.42
C SER A 73 1.49 -8.67 -7.28
N PRO A 74 2.14 -9.53 -6.47
CA PRO A 74 2.37 -9.21 -5.08
C PRO A 74 3.22 -7.95 -4.94
N LEU A 75 2.66 -6.96 -4.25
CA LEU A 75 3.41 -5.76 -3.85
C LEU A 75 4.59 -6.14 -2.94
N VAL A 76 4.42 -7.23 -2.20
CA VAL A 76 5.43 -7.80 -1.30
C VAL A 76 5.46 -9.30 -1.50
N ASP A 77 6.64 -9.82 -1.86
CA ASP A 77 6.93 -11.25 -1.92
C ASP A 77 8.33 -11.49 -1.33
N VAL A 78 8.41 -11.75 -0.03
CA VAL A 78 9.67 -11.73 0.72
C VAL A 78 9.71 -12.84 1.78
N VAL A 79 10.91 -13.38 2.00
CA VAL A 79 11.25 -14.29 3.11
C VAL A 79 12.32 -13.60 3.95
N GLY A 80 12.37 -13.84 5.25
CA GLY A 80 13.44 -13.28 6.08
C GLY A 80 13.21 -11.83 6.48
N LEU A 81 11.95 -11.40 6.62
CA LEU A 81 11.68 -10.06 7.17
C LEU A 81 12.29 -9.96 8.59
N PRO A 82 12.95 -8.85 8.93
CA PRO A 82 13.40 -8.63 10.30
C PRO A 82 12.24 -8.57 11.28
N VAL A 83 12.51 -8.94 12.54
CA VAL A 83 11.56 -8.83 13.65
C VAL A 83 11.02 -7.41 13.76
N GLY A 84 9.71 -7.31 13.98
CA GLY A 84 9.02 -6.04 14.19
C GLY A 84 7.64 -6.00 13.59
N THR A 85 7.02 -4.82 13.66
CA THR A 85 5.64 -4.60 13.22
C THR A 85 5.61 -3.79 11.94
N TYR A 86 4.92 -4.34 10.94
CA TYR A 86 4.76 -3.76 9.61
C TYR A 86 3.28 -3.46 9.39
N ASN A 87 2.95 -2.22 9.04
CA ASN A 87 1.60 -1.83 8.64
C ASN A 87 1.62 -1.50 7.15
N LEU A 88 1.02 -2.39 6.35
CA LEU A 88 0.86 -2.17 4.91
C LEU A 88 -0.53 -1.63 4.65
N SER A 89 -0.62 -0.50 3.97
CA SER A 89 -1.88 0.20 3.73
C SER A 89 -2.11 0.44 2.24
N PHE A 90 -3.34 0.25 1.81
CA PHE A 90 -3.84 0.71 0.53
C PHE A 90 -4.97 1.72 0.79
N GLN A 91 -4.84 2.90 0.21
CA GLN A 91 -5.72 4.04 0.45
C GLN A 91 -6.15 4.67 -0.87
N VAL A 92 -7.41 5.11 -0.94
CA VAL A 92 -8.00 5.74 -2.12
C VAL A 92 -8.75 7.00 -1.67
N ASP A 93 -8.39 8.15 -2.22
CA ASP A 93 -9.09 9.43 -2.06
C ASP A 93 -9.80 9.78 -3.37
N THR A 94 -11.13 9.94 -3.33
CA THR A 94 -11.93 10.27 -4.51
C THR A 94 -11.84 11.74 -4.93
N THR A 95 -11.11 12.58 -4.18
CA THR A 95 -10.77 13.95 -4.58
C THR A 95 -9.36 13.95 -5.16
N MET A 96 -9.21 13.76 -6.47
CA MET A 96 -7.90 13.67 -7.11
C MET A 96 -7.15 15.02 -7.14
N ASN A 97 -6.27 15.28 -6.17
CA ASN A 97 -5.46 16.50 -6.04
C ASN A 97 -4.03 16.26 -5.51
N GLY A 98 -3.65 14.99 -5.27
CA GLY A 98 -2.35 14.58 -4.73
C GLY A 98 -2.21 14.80 -3.22
N ILE A 99 -3.30 15.12 -2.53
CA ILE A 99 -3.37 15.41 -1.10
C ILE A 99 -4.42 14.49 -0.50
N GLN A 100 -4.14 13.96 0.68
CA GLN A 100 -5.10 13.14 1.41
C GLN A 100 -6.08 14.04 2.18
N ASP A 101 -7.07 14.60 1.47
CA ASP A 101 -7.97 15.64 1.99
C ASP A 101 -9.47 15.40 1.76
N GLY A 102 -9.86 14.23 1.24
CA GLY A 102 -11.23 13.83 0.99
C GLY A 102 -11.74 12.64 1.80
N SER A 103 -12.74 11.94 1.23
CA SER A 103 -13.22 10.66 1.75
C SER A 103 -12.21 9.57 1.39
N VAL A 104 -11.35 9.23 2.35
CA VAL A 104 -10.33 8.21 2.17
C VAL A 104 -10.89 6.84 2.52
N TYR A 105 -11.00 5.97 1.53
CA TYR A 105 -11.18 4.54 1.75
C TYR A 105 -9.81 3.93 2.05
N SER A 106 -9.72 3.12 3.11
CA SER A 106 -8.44 2.52 3.50
C SER A 106 -8.60 1.08 3.95
N SER A 107 -7.61 0.26 3.61
CA SER A 107 -7.42 -1.07 4.16
C SER A 107 -5.97 -1.20 4.61
N THR A 108 -5.78 -1.63 5.86
CA THR A 108 -4.45 -1.81 6.45
C THR A 108 -4.36 -3.20 7.03
N ILE A 109 -3.27 -3.91 6.69
CA ILE A 109 -2.89 -5.13 7.38
C ILE A 109 -1.69 -4.84 8.28
N THR A 110 -1.79 -5.30 9.52
CA THR A 110 -0.66 -5.35 10.46
C THR A 110 -0.05 -6.73 10.41
N VAL A 111 1.25 -6.80 10.12
CA VAL A 111 2.05 -8.01 10.14
C VAL A 111 3.08 -7.89 11.26
N ASN A 112 3.04 -8.82 12.21
CA ASN A 112 4.06 -8.92 13.24
C ASN A 112 5.02 -10.04 12.85
N ILE A 113 6.31 -9.71 12.79
CA ILE A 113 7.37 -10.68 12.58
C ILE A 113 8.05 -10.95 13.91
N HIS A 114 8.08 -12.22 14.29
CA HIS A 114 8.74 -12.75 15.46
C HIS A 114 9.92 -13.63 15.04
N GLU A 115 10.79 -14.02 15.98
CA GLU A 115 11.90 -14.95 15.71
C GLU A 115 11.42 -16.28 15.11
#